data_AF-A0A2E1BKE6-F1
#
_entry.id   AF-A0A2E1BKE6-F1
#
_cell.length_a   1.000
_cell.length_b   1.000
_cell.length_c   1.000
_cell.angle_alpha   90.00
_cell.angle_beta   90.00
_cell.angle_gamma   90.00
#
_symmetry.space_group_name_H-M   'P 1'
#
loop_
_entity.id
_entity.type
_entity.pdbx_description
1 polymer ?
#
loop_
_entity_poly.entity_id
_entity_poly.type
_entity_poly.pdbx_seq_one_letter_code
_entity_poly.pdbx_strand_id
1 'polypeptide(L)'
;MKIVDWYILKKYLITYISIQILFVPIAIVVNLADNIDKILSNQVPFDEVLEYYYNFTIYFSNSLLPLFLFLSVIWFTSKLASNSEIIALYSSGFSLRNLIKPYLIGSVMIAFIALILGIF
;
A
#
# COMPACT_ATOMS: atom_id res chain seq x y z
N MET A 1 10.65 20.57 1.06
CA MET A 1 10.69 19.59 -0.07
C MET A 1 10.57 20.34 -1.37
N LYS A 2 11.27 19.94 -2.43
CA LYS A 2 11.09 20.54 -3.76
C LYS A 2 9.74 20.09 -4.34
N ILE A 3 9.18 20.84 -5.29
CA ILE A 3 7.89 20.55 -5.93
C ILE A 3 7.88 19.11 -6.51
N VAL A 4 8.99 18.69 -7.10
CA VAL A 4 9.19 17.34 -7.66
C VAL A 4 9.14 16.27 -6.58
N ASP A 5 9.79 16.49 -5.43
CA ASP A 5 9.81 15.51 -4.32
C ASP A 5 8.39 15.28 -3.79
N TRP A 6 7.62 16.36 -3.63
CA TRP A 6 6.24 16.29 -3.17
C TRP A 6 5.32 15.57 -4.16
N TYR A 7 5.50 15.87 -5.46
CA TYR A 7 4.77 15.21 -6.52
C TYR A 7 5.03 13.69 -6.55
N ILE A 8 6.30 13.28 -6.43
CA ILE A 8 6.68 11.86 -6.37
C ILE A 8 6.08 11.20 -5.14
N LEU A 9 6.24 11.81 -3.96
CA LEU A 9 5.71 11.28 -2.70
C LEU A 9 4.19 11.07 -2.78
N LYS A 10 3.45 12.08 -3.26
CA LYS A 10 1.98 12.00 -3.38
C LYS A 10 1.56 10.86 -4.29
N LYS A 11 2.19 10.74 -5.47
CA LYS A 11 1.84 9.67 -6.41
C LYS A 11 2.17 8.28 -5.85
N TYR A 12 3.32 8.13 -5.20
CA TYR A 12 3.70 6.89 -4.52
C TYR A 12 2.69 6.46 -3.45
N LEU A 13 2.27 7.38 -2.57
CA LEU A 13 1.28 7.07 -1.52
C LEU A 13 -0.09 6.70 -2.11
N ILE A 14 -0.52 7.42 -3.16
CA ILE A 14 -1.77 7.09 -3.87
C ILE A 14 -1.68 5.70 -4.50
N THR A 15 -0.57 5.36 -5.16
CA THR A 15 -0.38 4.02 -5.75
C THR A 15 -0.40 2.94 -4.69
N TYR A 16 0.23 3.17 -3.53
CA TYR A 16 0.21 2.24 -2.41
C TYR A 16 -1.23 1.96 -1.91
N ILE A 17 -2.00 3.02 -1.65
CA ILE A 17 -3.41 2.89 -1.22
C ILE A 17 -4.25 2.22 -2.31
N SER A 18 -4.00 2.54 -3.58
CA SER A 18 -4.73 1.94 -4.71
C SER A 18 -4.50 0.43 -4.79
N ILE A 19 -3.26 -0.02 -4.56
CA ILE A 19 -2.93 -1.45 -4.47
C ILE A 19 -3.65 -2.07 -3.27
N GLN A 20 -3.64 -1.44 -2.10
CA GLN A 20 -4.37 -1.96 -0.92
C GLN A 20 -5.87 -2.15 -1.22
N ILE A 21 -6.51 -1.15 -1.82
CA ILE A 21 -7.93 -1.22 -2.20
C ILE A 21 -8.20 -2.34 -3.21
N LEU A 22 -7.24 -2.66 -4.08
CA LEU A 22 -7.39 -3.75 -5.04
C LEU A 22 -7.25 -5.13 -4.38
N PHE A 23 -6.28 -5.30 -3.48
CA PHE A 23 -5.94 -6.62 -2.92
C PHE A 23 -6.73 -6.97 -1.65
N VAL A 24 -7.05 -6.01 -0.79
CA VAL A 24 -7.76 -6.24 0.48
C VAL A 24 -9.14 -6.89 0.27
N PRO A 25 -10.02 -6.41 -0.64
CA PRO A 25 -11.33 -7.03 -0.84
C PRO A 25 -11.21 -8.46 -1.38
N ILE A 26 -10.23 -8.73 -2.23
CA ILE A 26 -9.96 -10.08 -2.75
C ILE A 26 -9.59 -11.01 -1.58
N ALA A 27 -8.72 -10.55 -0.68
CA ALA A 27 -8.32 -11.32 0.49
C ALA A 27 -9.50 -11.59 1.43
N ILE A 28 -10.37 -10.60 1.66
CA ILE A 28 -11.58 -10.76 2.47
C ILE A 28 -12.50 -11.82 1.86
N VAL A 29 -12.78 -11.75 0.55
CA VAL A 29 -13.68 -12.71 -0.11
C VAL A 29 -13.11 -14.14 -0.05
N VAL A 30 -11.81 -14.31 -0.26
CA VAL A 30 -11.15 -15.62 -0.15
C VAL A 30 -11.24 -16.15 1.29
N ASN A 31 -10.90 -15.32 2.28
CA ASN A 31 -10.98 -15.74 3.69
C ASN A 31 -12.41 -16.05 4.13
N LEU A 32 -13.39 -15.30 3.62
CA LEU A 32 -14.80 -15.56 3.85
C LEU A 32 -15.23 -16.89 3.23
N ALA A 33 -14.86 -17.16 1.98
CA ALA A 33 -15.18 -18.42 1.32
C ALA A 33 -14.64 -19.63 2.10
N ASP A 34 -13.43 -19.52 2.67
CA ASP A 34 -12.81 -20.60 3.45
C ASP A 34 -13.47 -20.84 4.82
N ASN A 35 -14.14 -19.82 5.39
CA ASN A 35 -14.68 -19.86 6.74
C ASN A 35 -16.20 -19.70 6.82
N ILE A 36 -16.89 -19.59 5.69
CA ILE A 36 -18.33 -19.31 5.64
C ILE A 36 -19.15 -20.37 6.40
N ASP A 37 -18.80 -21.65 6.28
CA ASP A 37 -19.50 -22.75 6.97
C ASP A 37 -19.36 -22.67 8.50
N LYS A 38 -18.23 -22.19 9.00
CA LYS A 38 -17.99 -22.01 10.45
C LYS A 38 -18.75 -20.81 10.99
N ILE A 39 -18.83 -19.74 10.22
CA ILE A 39 -19.57 -18.52 10.60
C ILE A 39 -21.06 -18.83 10.67
N LEU A 40 -21.59 -19.54 9.67
CA LEU A 40 -23.00 -19.93 9.62
C LEU A 40 -23.37 -20.98 10.69
N SER A 41 -22.52 -21.97 10.94
CA SER A 41 -22.81 -23.03 11.91
C SER A 41 -22.80 -22.54 13.37
N ASN A 42 -21.96 -21.54 13.69
CA ASN A 42 -21.91 -20.96 15.03
C ASN A 42 -22.88 -19.78 15.23
N GLN A 43 -23.70 -19.43 14.23
CA GLN A 43 -24.65 -18.30 14.28
C GLN A 43 -23.99 -16.99 14.72
N VAL A 44 -22.77 -16.73 14.24
CA VAL A 44 -21.99 -15.57 14.66
C VAL A 44 -22.74 -14.28 14.27
N PRO A 45 -22.94 -13.34 15.20
CA PRO A 45 -23.63 -12.10 14.89
C PRO A 45 -22.79 -11.23 13.95
N PHE A 46 -23.48 -10.45 13.11
CA PHE A 46 -22.86 -9.76 11.96
C PHE A 46 -21.83 -8.69 12.35
N ASP A 47 -22.02 -8.06 13.51
CA ASP A 47 -21.10 -7.09 14.11
C ASP A 47 -19.75 -7.73 14.44
N GLU A 48 -19.73 -8.94 15.03
CA GLU A 48 -18.48 -9.67 15.28
C GLU A 48 -17.76 -10.05 13.97
N VAL A 49 -18.52 -10.38 12.92
CA VAL A 49 -17.95 -10.66 11.59
C VAL A 49 -17.29 -9.41 10.99
N LEU A 50 -17.92 -8.24 11.12
CA LEU A 50 -17.34 -6.99 10.65
C LEU A 50 -16.07 -6.61 11.41
N GLU A 51 -16.07 -6.75 12.74
CA GLU A 51 -14.89 -6.50 13.56
C GLU A 51 -13.74 -7.45 13.20
N TYR A 52 -14.05 -8.74 12.99
CA TYR A 52 -13.08 -9.73 12.53
C TYR A 52 -12.45 -9.32 11.19
N TYR A 53 -13.25 -8.93 10.18
CA TYR A 53 -12.70 -8.55 8.88
C TYR A 53 -11.96 -7.20 8.89
N TYR A 54 -12.31 -6.29 9.79
CA TYR A 54 -11.54 -5.08 10.04
C TYR A 54 -10.13 -5.42 10.56
N ASN A 55 -10.04 -6.27 11.58
CA ASN A 55 -8.76 -6.73 12.14
C ASN A 55 -7.97 -7.57 11.13
N PHE A 56 -8.65 -8.44 10.37
CA PHE A 56 -8.05 -9.21 9.29
C PHE A 56 -7.43 -8.30 8.22
N THR A 57 -8.09 -7.19 7.88
CA THR A 57 -7.57 -6.24 6.90
C THR A 57 -6.25 -5.64 7.36
N ILE A 58 -6.15 -5.23 8.63
CA ILE A 58 -4.93 -4.68 9.21
C ILE A 58 -3.83 -5.74 9.22
N TYR A 59 -4.13 -6.93 9.71
CA TYR A 59 -3.20 -8.06 9.75
C TYR A 59 -2.68 -8.42 8.35
N PHE A 60 -3.56 -8.55 7.37
CA PHE A 60 -3.23 -8.90 6.00
C PHE A 60 -2.37 -7.82 5.33
N SER A 61 -2.74 -6.55 5.51
CA SER A 61 -1.99 -5.39 4.98
C SER A 61 -0.57 -5.33 5.56
N ASN A 62 -0.42 -5.55 6.87
CA ASN A 62 0.88 -5.58 7.54
C ASN A 62 1.72 -6.81 7.14
N SER A 63 1.10 -7.98 7.00
CA SER A 63 1.80 -9.21 6.62
C SER A 63 2.43 -9.13 5.23
N LEU A 64 1.73 -8.48 4.28
CA LEU A 64 2.19 -8.28 2.92
C LEU A 64 2.77 -6.87 2.69
N LEU A 65 3.08 -6.14 3.76
CA LEU A 65 3.60 -4.78 3.68
C LEU A 65 4.83 -4.66 2.76
N PRO A 66 5.86 -5.54 2.85
CA PRO A 66 7.02 -5.44 1.96
C PRO A 66 6.64 -5.61 0.49
N LEU A 67 5.68 -6.50 0.20
CA LEU A 67 5.19 -6.76 -1.15
C LEU A 67 4.41 -5.56 -1.71
N PHE A 68 3.48 -4.99 -0.94
CA PHE A 68 2.70 -3.84 -1.39
C PHE A 68 3.54 -2.59 -1.58
N LEU A 69 4.52 -2.35 -0.68
CA LEU A 69 5.51 -1.29 -0.86
C LEU A 69 6.30 -1.50 -2.14
N PHE A 70 6.79 -2.70 -2.38
CA PHE A 70 7.55 -3.06 -3.59
C PHE A 70 6.74 -2.83 -4.87
N LEU A 71 5.51 -3.35 -4.93
CA LEU A 71 4.62 -3.17 -6.08
C LEU A 71 4.29 -1.69 -6.33
N SER A 72 4.06 -0.92 -5.27
CA SER A 72 3.82 0.52 -5.39
C SER A 72 5.02 1.26 -6.00
N VAL A 73 6.23 1.00 -5.49
CA VAL A 73 7.45 1.62 -6.01
C VAL A 73 7.68 1.26 -7.48
N ILE A 74 7.55 -0.02 -7.86
CA ILE A 74 7.74 -0.46 -9.25
C ILE A 74 6.72 0.21 -10.15
N TRP A 75 5.43 0.10 -9.85
CA TRP A 75 4.40 0.61 -10.73
C TRP A 75 4.54 2.12 -10.93
N PHE A 76 4.71 2.86 -9.83
CA PHE A 76 4.89 4.30 -9.91
C PHE A 76 6.14 4.69 -10.72
N THR A 77 7.28 4.03 -10.48
CA THR A 77 8.52 4.28 -11.21
C THR A 77 8.38 3.96 -12.69
N SER A 78 7.75 2.82 -13.03
CA SER A 78 7.45 2.44 -14.41
C SER A 78 6.54 3.45 -15.09
N LYS A 79 5.58 4.03 -14.37
CA LYS A 79 4.69 5.06 -14.93
C LYS A 79 5.43 6.36 -15.22
N LEU A 80 6.30 6.82 -14.31
CA LEU A 80 7.18 7.97 -14.55
C LEU A 80 8.10 7.74 -15.76
N ALA A 81 8.68 6.54 -15.87
CA ALA A 81 9.55 6.18 -16.99
C ALA A 81 8.79 6.16 -18.31
N SER A 82 7.60 5.56 -18.35
CA SER A 82 6.74 5.47 -19.54
C SER A 82 6.27 6.84 -20.04
N ASN A 83 6.12 7.82 -19.15
CA ASN A 83 5.77 9.20 -19.50
C ASN A 83 7.01 10.06 -19.84
N SER A 84 8.21 9.47 -19.87
CA SER A 84 9.50 10.17 -20.04
C SER A 84 9.80 11.22 -18.95
N GLU A 85 9.09 11.19 -17.82
CA GLU A 85 9.29 12.15 -16.71
C GLU A 85 10.69 11.99 -16.08
N ILE A 86 11.17 10.75 -15.94
CA ILE A 86 12.52 10.46 -15.40
C ILE A 86 13.60 11.03 -16.31
N ILE A 87 13.46 10.84 -17.63
CA ILE A 87 14.43 11.31 -18.62
C ILE A 87 14.45 12.84 -18.65
N ALA A 88 13.28 13.48 -18.64
CA ALA A 88 13.16 14.94 -18.62
C ALA A 88 13.79 15.55 -17.35
N LEU A 89 13.55 14.95 -16.17
CA LEU A 89 14.19 15.36 -14.92
C LEU A 89 15.71 15.26 -15.03
N TYR A 90 16.23 14.14 -15.49
CA TYR A 90 17.69 13.96 -15.63
C TYR A 90 18.32 14.98 -16.58
N SER A 91 17.71 15.21 -17.75
CA SER A 91 18.17 16.20 -18.74
C SER A 91 18.09 17.65 -18.23
N SER A 92 17.23 17.95 -17.27
CA SER A 92 17.15 19.26 -16.60
C SER A 92 18.23 19.50 -15.54
N GLY A 93 19.17 18.56 -15.39
CA GLY A 93 20.23 18.60 -14.36
C GLY A 93 19.80 18.05 -13.01
N PHE A 94 18.62 17.41 -12.92
CA PHE A 94 18.17 16.76 -11.69
C PHE A 94 18.86 15.41 -11.50
N SER A 95 19.63 15.26 -10.42
CA SER A 95 20.27 13.97 -10.11
C SER A 95 19.24 12.88 -9.79
N LEU A 96 19.38 11.71 -10.42
CA LEU A 96 18.57 10.51 -10.15
C LEU A 96 18.64 10.06 -8.67
N ARG A 97 19.72 10.37 -7.95
CA ARG A 97 19.82 10.06 -6.51
C ARG A 97 18.81 10.83 -5.67
N ASN A 98 18.36 12.01 -6.12
CA ASN A 98 17.33 12.77 -5.43
C ASN A 98 15.95 12.11 -5.52
N LEU A 99 15.73 11.27 -6.53
CA LEU A 99 14.50 10.49 -6.70
C LEU A 99 14.31 9.47 -5.57
N ILE A 100 15.39 9.02 -4.92
CA ILE A 100 15.37 8.07 -3.80
C ILE A 100 14.78 8.69 -2.52
N LYS A 101 15.04 9.98 -2.27
CA LYS A 101 14.59 10.67 -1.05
C LYS A 101 13.07 10.60 -0.81
N PRO A 102 12.20 10.94 -1.77
CA PRO A 102 10.76 10.85 -1.55
C PRO A 102 10.27 9.41 -1.34
N TYR A 103 10.91 8.40 -1.95
CA TYR A 103 10.59 6.99 -1.66
C TYR A 103 10.92 6.61 -0.22
N LEU A 104 12.09 7.01 0.29
CA LEU A 104 12.48 6.73 1.67
C LEU A 104 11.57 7.43 2.68
N ILE A 105 11.21 8.69 2.44
CA ILE A 105 10.28 9.42 3.30
C ILE A 105 8.91 8.71 3.31
N GLY A 106 8.40 8.34 2.13
CA GLY A 106 7.13 7.64 2.02
C GLY A 106 7.14 6.25 2.66
N SER A 107 8.21 5.47 2.47
CA SER A 107 8.30 4.13 3.05
C SER A 107 8.44 4.17 4.57
N VAL A 108 9.18 5.13 5.12
CA VAL A 108 9.28 5.34 6.57
C VAL A 108 7.92 5.77 7.15
N MET A 109 7.19 6.66 6.48
CA MET A 109 5.84 7.03 6.91
C MET A 109 4.90 5.82 6.95
N ILE A 110 4.90 5.00 5.88
CA ILE A 110 4.08 3.79 5.84
C ILE A 110 4.52 2.78 6.90
N ALA A 111 5.82 2.57 7.09
CA ALA A 111 6.34 1.68 8.12
C ALA A 111 5.93 2.12 9.53
N PHE A 112 5.93 3.42 9.80
CA PHE A 112 5.50 3.95 11.09
C PHE A 112 3.99 3.75 11.32
N ILE A 113 3.16 3.97 10.29
CA ILE A 113 1.73 3.70 10.35
C ILE A 113 1.47 2.20 10.56
N ALA A 114 2.15 1.33 9.81
CA ALA A 114 2.05 -0.12 9.93
C ALA A 114 2.45 -0.61 11.32
N LEU A 115 3.50 -0.02 11.91
CA LEU A 115 3.94 -0.33 13.27
C LEU A 115 2.90 0.07 14.30
N ILE A 116 2.29 1.26 14.19
CA ILE A 116 1.21 1.67 15.09
C ILE A 116 0.00 0.74 14.96
N LEU A 117 -0.38 0.39 13.73
CA LEU A 117 -1.53 -0.47 13.47
C LEU A 117 -1.27 -1.94 13.85
N GLY A 118 -0.02 -2.40 13.84
CA GLY A 118 0.34 -3.80 14.10
C GLY A 118 0.74 -4.13 15.53
N ILE A 119 0.85 -3.13 16.41
CA ILE A 119 1.15 -3.33 17.84
C ILE A 119 -0.12 -3.67 18.64
N PHE A 120 -1.31 -3.39 18.10
CA PHE A 120 -2.61 -3.68 18.71
C PHE A 120 -3.30 -4.82 17.95
#